data_AF-A0A9D1TRQ9-F1
#
_entry.id   AF-A0A9D1TRQ9-F1
#
_cell.length_a   1.000
_cell.length_b   1.000
_cell.length_c   1.000
_cell.angle_alpha   90.00
_cell.angle_beta   90.00
_cell.angle_gamma   90.00
#
_symmetry.space_group_name_H-M   'P 1'
#
loop_
_entity.id
_entity.type
_entity.pdbx_description
1 polymer ?
#
loop_
_entity_poly.entity_id
_entity_poly.type
_entity_poly.pdbx_seq_one_letter_code
_entity_poly.pdbx_strand_id
1 'polypeptide(L)'
;MNDSHEQIIQKAQILVEALPYIRAYTNKYVVIKYGGNAMNNPEIIKTILQDVAALKTVGVFPVLVHGGGPEINAMLARVGKESKFVNE
;
A
#
# COMPACT_ATOMS: atom_id res chain seq x y z
N MET A 1 -9.43 34.17 -13.25
CA MET A 1 -9.02 33.58 -11.95
C MET A 1 -8.14 32.40 -12.29
N ASN A 2 -6.91 32.34 -11.75
CA ASN A 2 -5.88 31.39 -12.19
C ASN A 2 -6.31 29.93 -11.99
N ASP A 3 -6.10 29.08 -12.99
CA ASP A 3 -6.40 27.63 -13.02
C ASP A 3 -5.94 26.88 -11.75
N SER A 4 -4.87 27.35 -11.10
CA SER A 4 -4.36 26.80 -9.83
C SER A 4 -5.34 26.93 -8.65
N HIS A 5 -6.09 28.04 -8.58
CA HIS A 5 -7.07 28.25 -7.50
C HIS A 5 -8.28 27.30 -7.66
N GLU A 6 -8.73 27.09 -8.88
CA GLU A 6 -9.83 26.18 -9.19
C GLU A 6 -9.44 24.72 -8.89
N GLN A 7 -8.20 24.33 -9.24
CA GLN A 7 -7.65 23.01 -8.89
C GLN A 7 -7.58 22.77 -7.37
N ILE A 8 -7.20 23.78 -6.58
CA ILE A 8 -7.16 23.68 -5.11
C ILE A 8 -8.56 23.47 -4.56
N ILE A 9 -9.54 24.25 -5.03
CA ILE A 9 -10.95 24.13 -4.61
C ILE A 9 -11.48 22.73 -4.96
N GLN A 10 -11.19 22.24 -6.17
CA GLN A 10 -11.61 20.91 -6.60
C GLN A 10 -11.00 19.81 -5.72
N LYS A 11 -9.70 19.88 -5.38
CA LYS A 11 -9.06 18.93 -4.47
C LYS A 11 -9.66 18.97 -3.06
N ALA A 12 -9.96 20.16 -2.55
CA ALA A 12 -10.62 20.30 -1.25
C ALA A 12 -12.01 19.66 -1.26
N GLN A 13 -12.78 19.85 -2.33
CA GLN A 13 -14.11 19.23 -2.51
C GLN A 13 -14.02 17.69 -2.45
N ILE A 14 -13.06 17.10 -3.17
CA ILE A 14 -12.83 15.64 -3.17
C ILE A 14 -12.50 15.13 -1.76
N LEU A 15 -11.67 15.85 -1.00
CA LEU A 15 -11.34 15.47 0.38
C LEU A 15 -12.57 15.54 1.30
N VAL A 16 -13.42 16.55 1.15
CA VAL A 16 -14.67 16.68 1.91
C VAL A 16 -15.61 15.49 1.61
N GLU A 17 -15.75 15.12 0.35
CA GLU A 17 -16.54 13.96 -0.08
C GLU A 17 -15.97 12.63 0.44
N ALA A 18 -14.65 12.55 0.65
CA ALA A 18 -13.99 11.38 1.21
C ALA A 18 -14.16 11.23 2.75
N LEU A 19 -14.53 12.31 3.47
CA LEU A 19 -14.62 12.31 4.94
C LEU A 19 -15.52 11.22 5.54
N PRO A 20 -16.69 10.87 4.98
CA PRO A 20 -17.50 9.77 5.49
C PRO A 20 -16.74 8.42 5.49
N TYR A 21 -15.97 8.15 4.44
CA TYR A 21 -15.17 6.93 4.32
C TYR A 21 -14.01 6.91 5.32
N ILE A 22 -13.30 8.02 5.45
CA ILE A 22 -12.22 8.17 6.45
C ILE A 22 -12.75 7.92 7.86
N ARG A 23 -13.90 8.54 8.20
CA ARG A 23 -14.53 8.38 9.51
C ARG A 23 -14.95 6.94 9.80
N ALA A 24 -15.39 6.19 8.80
CA ALA A 24 -15.78 4.79 8.97
C ALA A 24 -14.61 3.89 9.45
N TYR A 25 -13.37 4.23 9.09
CA TYR A 25 -12.16 3.46 9.43
C TYR A 25 -11.26 4.13 10.49
N THR A 26 -11.61 5.32 10.95
CA THR A 26 -10.88 6.00 12.03
C THR A 26 -10.89 5.13 13.30
N ASN A 27 -9.74 4.99 13.95
CA ASN A 27 -9.50 4.10 15.09
C ASN A 27 -9.75 2.61 14.82
N LYS A 28 -9.80 2.17 13.56
CA LYS A 28 -9.92 0.76 13.18
C LYS A 28 -8.57 0.20 12.76
N TYR A 29 -8.36 -1.08 13.06
CA TYR A 29 -7.25 -1.84 12.50
C TYR A 29 -7.60 -2.29 11.08
N VAL A 30 -6.69 -2.06 10.13
CA VAL A 30 -6.85 -2.49 8.74
C VAL A 30 -5.62 -3.31 8.35
N VAL A 31 -5.80 -4.60 8.11
CA VAL A 31 -4.74 -5.48 7.67
C VAL A 31 -4.62 -5.42 6.15
N ILE A 32 -3.46 -5.03 5.66
CA ILE A 32 -3.17 -4.85 4.23
C ILE A 32 -2.17 -5.92 3.83
N LYS A 33 -2.59 -6.89 3.02
CA LYS A 33 -1.69 -7.89 2.45
C LYS A 33 -1.08 -7.36 1.17
N TYR A 34 0.21 -7.08 1.20
CA TYR A 34 1.03 -6.68 0.06
C TYR A 34 1.78 -7.90 -0.50
N GLY A 35 1.45 -8.28 -1.73
CA GLY A 35 2.01 -9.49 -2.36
C GLY A 35 3.49 -9.35 -2.74
N GLY A 36 4.27 -10.42 -2.55
CA GLY A 36 5.72 -10.42 -2.83
C GLY A 36 6.10 -10.05 -4.27
N ASN A 37 5.29 -10.43 -5.27
CA ASN A 37 5.57 -10.07 -6.68
C ASN A 37 5.54 -8.56 -6.92
N ALA A 38 4.77 -7.80 -6.14
CA ALA A 38 4.70 -6.35 -6.25
C ALA A 38 5.92 -5.64 -5.63
N MET A 39 6.77 -6.36 -4.88
CA MET A 39 8.00 -5.83 -4.25
C MET A 39 9.16 -5.64 -5.22
N ASN A 40 9.04 -6.08 -6.46
CA ASN A 40 10.12 -5.96 -7.43
C ASN A 40 10.20 -4.56 -8.07
N ASN A 41 9.23 -3.68 -7.81
CA ASN A 41 9.18 -2.33 -8.37
C ASN A 41 9.25 -1.27 -7.27
N PRO A 42 10.37 -0.52 -7.17
CA PRO A 42 10.57 0.51 -6.15
C PRO A 42 9.48 1.60 -6.13
N GLU A 43 8.95 1.99 -7.30
CA GLU A 43 7.88 3.00 -7.37
C GLU A 43 6.57 2.47 -6.79
N ILE A 44 6.25 1.18 -7.01
CA ILE A 44 5.07 0.55 -6.41
C ILE A 44 5.23 0.47 -4.89
N ILE A 45 6.39 0.07 -4.39
CA ILE A 45 6.67 0.05 -2.94
C ILE A 45 6.45 1.45 -2.36
N LYS A 46 7.01 2.48 -2.99
CA LYS A 46 6.89 3.86 -2.53
C LYS A 46 5.44 4.31 -2.43
N THR A 47 4.64 4.08 -3.46
CA THR A 47 3.21 4.44 -3.45
C THR A 47 2.46 3.70 -2.35
N ILE A 48 2.68 2.39 -2.18
CA ILE A 48 2.03 1.61 -1.12
C ILE A 48 2.40 2.14 0.28
N LEU A 49 3.67 2.49 0.50
CA LEU A 49 4.10 3.05 1.78
C LEU A 49 3.53 4.45 2.01
N GLN A 50 3.37 5.27 0.96
CA GLN A 50 2.70 6.57 1.03
C GLN A 50 1.22 6.40 1.42
N ASP A 51 0.51 5.43 0.84
CA ASP A 51 -0.88 5.15 1.17
C ASP A 51 -1.04 4.65 2.61
N VAL A 52 -0.14 3.77 3.08
CA VAL A 52 -0.10 3.31 4.47
C VAL A 52 0.12 4.48 5.43
N ALA A 53 1.04 5.39 5.09
CA ALA A 53 1.29 6.59 5.89
C ALA A 53 0.08 7.54 5.89
N ALA A 54 -0.60 7.71 4.75
CA ALA A 54 -1.82 8.51 4.65
C ALA A 54 -2.94 7.95 5.54
N LEU A 55 -3.18 6.63 5.49
CA LEU A 55 -4.14 5.94 6.37
C LEU A 55 -3.83 6.19 7.85
N LYS A 56 -2.55 6.08 8.24
CA LYS A 56 -2.12 6.36 9.61
C LYS A 56 -2.38 7.83 10.00
N THR A 57 -2.15 8.75 9.08
CA THR A 57 -2.33 10.20 9.29
C THR A 57 -3.80 10.55 9.55
N VAL A 58 -4.73 9.87 8.88
CA VAL A 58 -6.18 10.07 9.06
C VAL A 58 -6.78 9.23 10.19
N GLY A 59 -5.95 8.60 11.04
CA GLY A 59 -6.38 7.93 12.26
C GLY A 59 -6.72 6.44 12.09
N VAL A 60 -6.41 5.81 10.95
CA VAL A 60 -6.50 4.36 10.79
C VAL A 60 -5.27 3.70 11.46
N PHE A 61 -5.40 2.46 11.92
CA PHE A 61 -4.29 1.62 12.37
C PHE A 61 -3.94 0.58 11.29
N PRO A 62 -3.21 0.96 10.22
CA PRO A 62 -2.82 0.02 9.18
C PRO A 62 -1.80 -0.99 9.71
N VAL A 63 -1.98 -2.26 9.36
CA VAL A 63 -1.07 -3.37 9.62
C VAL A 63 -0.67 -3.97 8.28
N LEU A 64 0.56 -3.70 7.84
CA LEU A 64 1.07 -4.20 6.56
C LEU A 64 1.63 -5.63 6.76
N VAL A 65 1.11 -6.58 5.99
CA VAL A 65 1.58 -7.96 5.93
C VAL A 65 2.14 -8.22 4.54
N HIS A 66 3.30 -8.84 4.46
CA HIS A 66 4.03 -8.91 3.21
C HIS A 66 4.64 -10.30 2.97
N GLY A 67 4.76 -10.69 1.70
CA GLY A 67 5.43 -11.95 1.31
C GLY A 67 6.94 -11.79 1.16
N GLY A 68 7.62 -12.82 0.66
CA GLY A 68 9.05 -12.77 0.34
C GLY A 68 9.48 -13.82 -0.68
N GLY A 69 8.53 -14.27 -1.52
CA GLY A 69 8.75 -15.34 -2.50
C GLY A 69 9.92 -15.08 -3.45
N PRO A 70 10.03 -13.88 -4.07
CA PRO A 70 11.17 -13.54 -4.93
C PRO A 70 12.53 -13.67 -4.22
N GLU A 71 12.66 -13.14 -3.00
CA GLU A 71 13.91 -13.17 -2.22
C GLU A 71 14.27 -14.59 -1.78
N ILE A 72 13.27 -15.39 -1.39
CA ILE A 72 13.45 -16.81 -1.06
C ILE A 72 13.96 -17.56 -2.29
N ASN A 73 13.32 -17.39 -3.45
CA ASN A 73 13.72 -18.05 -4.70
C ASN A 73 15.13 -17.63 -5.13
N ALA A 74 15.48 -16.34 -5.00
CA ALA A 74 16.82 -15.85 -5.29
C ALA A 74 17.88 -16.49 -4.38
N MET A 75 17.58 -16.69 -3.09
CA MET A 75 18.47 -17.41 -2.18
C MET A 75 18.62 -18.87 -2.60
N LEU A 76 17.51 -19.58 -2.83
CA LEU A 76 17.52 -20.99 -3.23
C LEU A 76 18.37 -21.23 -4.48
N ALA A 77 18.24 -20.37 -5.48
CA ALA A 77 19.07 -20.41 -6.68
C ALA A 77 20.57 -20.26 -6.37
N ARG A 78 20.95 -19.34 -5.47
CA ARG A 78 22.35 -19.14 -5.04
C ARG A 78 22.95 -20.36 -4.34
N VAL A 79 22.13 -21.16 -3.65
CA VAL A 79 22.59 -22.38 -2.95
C VAL A 79 22.32 -23.67 -3.75
N GLY A 80 21.92 -23.55 -5.03
CA GLY A 80 21.67 -24.70 -5.90
C GLY A 80 20.48 -25.57 -5.47
N LYS A 81 19.47 -24.97 -4.83
CA LYS A 81 18.24 -25.65 -4.42
C LYS A 81 17.09 -25.26 -5.33
N GLU A 82 16.32 -26.25 -5.78
CA GLU A 82 15.09 -26.02 -6.52
C GLU A 82 13.92 -25.77 -5.56
N SER A 83 13.09 -24.78 -5.89
CA SER A 83 11.83 -24.54 -5.20
C SER A 83 10.76 -25.51 -5.70
N LYS A 84 9.94 -26.04 -4.80
CA LYS A 84 8.77 -26.87 -5.13
C LYS A 84 7.57 -26.33 -4.38
N PHE A 85 6.55 -25.96 -5.14
CA PHE A 85 5.25 -25.59 -4.62
C PHE A 85 4.33 -26.81 -4.71
N VAL A 86 3.71 -27.16 -3.59
CA VAL A 86 2.83 -28.33 -3.49
C VAL A 86 1.45 -27.82 -3.07
N ASN A 87 0.43 -28.12 -3.87
CA ASN A 87 -0.96 -27.67 -3.68
C ASN A 87 -1.19 -26.16 -3.86
N GLU A 88 -0.43 -25.52 -4.76
CA GLU A 88 -0.77 -24.19 -5.27
C GLU A 88 -1.80 -24.24 -6.41
#